data_AF-W7HVP4-F1
#
_entry.id   AF-W7HVP4-F1
#
_cell.length_a   1.000
_cell.length_b   1.000
_cell.length_c   1.000
_cell.angle_alpha   90.00
_cell.angle_beta   90.00
_cell.angle_gamma   90.00
#
_symmetry.space_group_name_H-M   'P 1'
#
loop_
_entity.id
_entity.type
_entity.pdbx_description
1 polymer ?
#
loop_
_entity_poly.entity_id
_entity_poly.type
_entity_poly.pdbx_seq_one_letter_code
_entity_poly.pdbx_strand_id
1 'polypeptide(L)' 'MATLGAVFGISYLSMGGGGKKPQTMPPIQASSKDEENFIQEFIKQAEAEGKAKH' A
#
# COMPACT_ATOMS: atom_id res chain seq x y z
N MET A 1 -11.40 29.33 6.85
CA MET A 1 -10.16 28.78 7.44
C MET A 1 -9.14 28.48 6.34
N ALA A 2 -8.39 29.49 5.91
CA ALA A 2 -7.43 29.34 4.80
C ALA A 2 -6.21 28.47 5.20
N THR A 3 -5.80 28.52 6.46
CA THR A 3 -4.69 27.73 7.00
C THR A 3 -4.99 26.23 7.00
N LEU A 4 -6.18 25.83 7.46
CA LEU A 4 -6.61 24.43 7.44
C LEU A 4 -6.69 23.90 6.00
N GLY A 5 -7.28 24.66 5.08
CA GLY A 5 -7.34 24.28 3.66
C GLY A 5 -5.96 24.12 3.02
N ALA A 6 -4.99 24.98 3.37
CA ALA A 6 -3.61 24.87 2.90
C ALA A 6 -2.90 23.61 3.40
N VAL A 7 -3.07 23.25 4.69
CA VAL A 7 -2.49 22.02 5.25
C VAL A 7 -3.03 20.78 4.55
N PHE A 8 -4.35 20.68 4.38
CA PHE A 8 -4.97 19.58 3.65
C PHE A 8 -4.50 19.53 2.19
N GLY A 9 -4.47 20.66 1.49
CA GLY A 9 -4.00 20.75 0.11
C GLY A 9 -2.53 20.31 -0.08
N ILE A 10 -1.63 20.75 0.81
CA ILE A 10 -0.21 20.35 0.78
C ILE A 10 -0.06 18.87 1.10
N SER A 11 -0.78 18.35 2.12
CA SER A 11 -0.74 16.92 2.45
C SER A 11 -1.24 16.04 1.31
N TYR A 12 -2.31 16.46 0.63
CA TYR A 12 -2.85 15.73 -0.51
C TYR A 12 -1.91 15.76 -1.71
N LEU A 13 -1.33 16.93 -2.04
CA LEU A 13 -0.38 17.07 -3.14
C LEU A 13 0.92 16.29 -2.90
N SER A 14 1.42 16.29 -1.66
CA SER A 14 2.62 15.52 -1.28
C SER A 14 2.39 14.01 -1.28
N MET A 15 1.17 13.54 -1.03
CA MET A 15 0.81 12.11 -1.12
C MET A 15 0.41 11.67 -2.54
N GLY A 16 -0.16 12.56 -3.36
CA GLY A 16 -0.66 12.24 -4.71
C GLY A 16 0.41 12.11 -5.80
N GLY A 17 1.66 12.49 -5.51
CA GLY A 17 2.78 12.52 -6.46
C GLY A 17 3.66 11.26 -6.46
N GLY A 18 3.05 10.08 -6.49
CA GLY A 18 3.79 8.81 -6.52
C GLY A 18 3.03 7.77 -7.32
N GLY A 19 3.18 7.81 -8.66
CA GLY A 19 2.66 6.76 -9.54
C GLY A 19 2.99 5.39 -8.94
N LYS A 20 1.97 4.52 -8.89
CA LYS A 20 1.98 3.17 -8.30
C LYS A 20 3.36 2.55 -8.48
N LYS A 21 4.23 2.70 -7.48
CA LYS A 21 5.52 1.99 -7.52
C LYS A 21 5.12 0.53 -7.60
N PRO A 22 5.66 -0.26 -8.55
CA PRO A 22 5.47 -1.69 -8.49
C PRO A 22 5.83 -2.08 -7.07
N GLN A 23 4.85 -2.62 -6.34
CA GLN A 23 5.05 -3.19 -5.02
C GLN A 23 5.92 -4.43 -5.26
N THR A 24 7.22 -4.20 -5.44
CA THR A 24 8.21 -5.27 -5.52
C THR A 24 8.29 -5.81 -4.11
N MET A 25 7.43 -6.78 -3.82
CA MET A 25 7.53 -7.54 -2.59
C MET A 25 8.95 -8.10 -2.51
N PRO A 26 9.65 -7.92 -1.39
CA PRO A 26 10.93 -8.59 -1.19
C PRO A 26 10.71 -10.11 -1.32
N PRO A 27 11.73 -10.87 -1.76
CA PRO A 27 11.61 -12.32 -1.88
C PRO A 27 11.07 -12.93 -0.59
N ILE A 28 9.94 -13.63 -0.67
CA ILE A 28 9.36 -14.32 0.49
C ILE A 28 10.27 -15.51 0.79
N GLN A 29 10.96 -15.47 1.91
CA GLN A 29 11.65 -16.63 2.46
C GLN A 29 10.76 -17.25 3.54
N ALA A 30 10.09 -18.34 3.20
CA ALA A 30 9.30 -19.13 4.13
C ALA A 30 9.98 -20.48 4.39
N SER A 31 9.79 -21.05 5.59
CA SER A 31 10.40 -22.33 5.96
C SER A 31 9.72 -23.51 5.27
N SER A 32 8.48 -23.31 4.82
CA SER A 32 7.64 -24.30 4.15
C SER A 32 6.87 -23.66 2.99
N LYS A 33 6.47 -24.50 2.02
CA LYS A 33 5.72 -24.04 0.85
C LYS A 33 4.30 -23.56 1.21
N ASP A 34 3.72 -24.14 2.26
CA ASP A 34 2.40 -23.76 2.75
C ASP A 34 2.42 -22.37 3.41
N GLU A 35 3.46 -22.07 4.19
CA GLU A 35 3.68 -20.72 4.73
C GLU A 35 3.88 -19.68 3.63
N GLU A 36 4.63 -20.03 2.57
CA GLU A 36 4.83 -19.15 1.42
C GLU A 36 3.48 -18.79 0.76
N ASN A 37 2.64 -19.79 0.52
CA ASN A 37 1.31 -19.61 -0.07
C ASN A 37 0.42 -18.74 0.82
N PHE A 38 0.41 -19.00 2.13
CA PHE A 38 -0.35 -18.20 3.10
C PHE A 38 0.08 -16.72 3.09
N ILE A 39 1.39 -16.44 3.13
CA ILE A 39 1.91 -15.07 3.11
C ILE A 39 1.53 -14.36 1.80
N GLN A 40 1.60 -15.07 0.67
CA GLN A 40 1.21 -14.51 -0.62
C GLN A 40 -0.28 -14.17 -0.67
N GLU A 41 -1.15 -15.04 -0.17
CA GLU A 41 -2.59 -14.79 -0.12
C GLU A 41 -2.94 -13.64 0.82
N PHE A 42 -2.32 -13.59 2.00
CA PHE A 42 -2.48 -12.50 2.95
C PHE A 42 -2.12 -11.15 2.34
N ILE A 43 -0.96 -11.05 1.66
CA ILE A 43 -0.53 -9.79 1.04
C ILE A 43 -1.45 -9.40 -0.13
N LYS A 44 -1.88 -10.37 -0.95
CA LYS A 44 -2.86 -10.13 -2.03
C LYS A 44 -4.18 -9.57 -1.49
N GLN A 45 -4.69 -10.13 -0.38
CA GLN A 45 -5.92 -9.65 0.27
C GLN A 45 -5.73 -8.25 0.85
N ALA A 46 -4.63 -7.99 1.56
CA ALA A 46 -4.33 -6.70 2.14
C ALA A 46 -4.19 -5.59 1.07
N GLU A 47 -3.57 -5.91 -0.08
CA GLU A 47 -3.53 -4.99 -1.21
C GLU A 47 -4.91 -4.74 -1.84
N ALA A 48 -5.72 -5.79 -1.98
CA ALA A 48 -7.06 -5.67 -2.54
C ALA A 48 -7.97 -4.82 -1.64
N GLU A 49 -7.92 -5.01 -0.32
CA GLU A 49 -8.65 -4.20 0.65
C GLU A 49 -8.12 -2.76 0.72
N GLY A 50 -6.80 -2.56 0.66
CA GLY A 50 -6.18 -1.23 0.64
C GLY A 50 -6.51 -0.44 -0.63
N LYS A 51 -6.67 -1.11 -1.77
CA LYS A 51 -7.15 -0.51 -3.04
C LYS A 51 -8.67 -0.25 -3.03
N ALA A 52 -9.45 -1.00 -2.26
CA ALA A 52 -10.90 -0.81 -2.15
C ALA A 52 -11.31 0.33 -1.19
N LYS A 53 -10.42 0.73 -0.27
CA LYS A 53 -10.64 1.80 0.72
C LYS A 53 -10.06 3.16 0.32
N HIS A 54 -9.66 3.35 -0.94
CA HIS A 54 -9.06 4.58 -1.44
C HIS A 54 -9.76 5.14 -2.67
#